data_AF-A0A0S9MUQ0-F1
#
_entry.id   AF-A0A0S9MUQ0-F1
#
_cell.length_a   1.000
_cell.length_b   1.000
_cell.length_c   1.000
_cell.angle_alpha   90.00
_cell.angle_beta   90.00
_cell.angle_gamma   90.00
#
_symmetry.space_group_name_H-M   'P 1'
#
loop_
_entity.id
_entity.type
_entity.pdbx_description
1 polymer ?
#
loop_
_entity_poly.entity_id
_entity_poly.type
_entity_poly.pdbx_seq_one_letter_code
_entity_poly.pdbx_strand_id
1 'polypeptide(L)'
;MQPFQPLYGSNQVVTSAAVSAVVGIPSGRGADCLRVVNTGTGLVHVRTFSSKDSGANGVASAADFPIPPGVASTIYAGQHDRLAHISAAGTTLQIIAGQGF
;
A
#
# COMPACT_ATOMS: atom_id res chain seq x y z
N MET A 1 -6.19 13.08 -17.84
CA MET A 1 -5.59 12.17 -16.85
C MET A 1 -4.08 12.26 -16.98
N GLN A 2 -3.38 12.51 -15.88
CA GLN A 2 -1.91 12.51 -15.86
C GLN A 2 -1.43 11.07 -15.61
N PRO A 3 -0.52 10.52 -16.44
CA PRO A 3 0.07 9.21 -16.21
C PRO A 3 0.72 9.08 -14.83
N PHE A 4 0.72 7.88 -14.26
CA PHE A 4 1.43 7.62 -13.01
C PHE A 4 2.93 7.87 -13.18
N GLN A 5 3.49 8.74 -12.32
CA GLN A 5 4.89 9.12 -12.29
C GLN A 5 5.52 8.60 -10.98
N PRO A 6 6.37 7.55 -11.05
CA PRO A 6 7.00 6.98 -9.87
C PRO A 6 7.99 7.95 -9.20
N LEU A 7 8.00 7.96 -7.88
CA LEU A 7 9.07 8.52 -7.08
C LEU A 7 10.21 7.51 -6.98
N TYR A 8 11.19 7.61 -7.87
CA TYR A 8 12.32 6.69 -7.93
C TYR A 8 13.09 6.61 -6.61
N GLY A 9 13.58 5.41 -6.28
CA GLY A 9 14.34 5.14 -5.04
C GLY A 9 13.48 4.95 -3.79
N SER A 10 12.15 5.09 -3.89
CA SER A 10 11.23 4.93 -2.76
C SER A 10 10.41 3.64 -2.77
N ASN A 11 10.66 2.76 -3.74
CA ASN A 11 9.93 1.51 -3.91
C ASN A 11 10.21 0.57 -2.74
N GLN A 12 9.17 -0.14 -2.30
CA GLN A 12 9.27 -1.11 -1.22
C GLN A 12 8.64 -2.43 -1.66
N VAL A 13 9.20 -3.52 -1.17
CA VAL A 13 8.66 -4.86 -1.36
C VAL A 13 8.46 -5.45 0.01
N VAL A 14 7.22 -5.87 0.29
CA VAL A 14 6.86 -6.48 1.58
C VAL A 14 6.27 -7.86 1.34
N THR A 15 6.69 -8.82 2.15
CA THR A 15 6.06 -10.14 2.21
C THR A 15 4.97 -10.09 3.26
N SER A 16 3.73 -10.20 2.83
CA SER A 16 2.58 -10.08 3.73
C SER A 16 2.33 -11.41 4.45
N ALA A 17 1.89 -11.33 5.70
CA ALA A 17 1.66 -12.47 6.58
C ALA A 17 0.22 -12.48 7.14
N ALA A 18 -0.14 -13.57 7.82
CA ALA A 18 -1.48 -13.78 8.38
C ALA A 18 -1.89 -12.73 9.43
N VAL A 19 -0.95 -11.92 9.91
CA VAL A 19 -1.17 -10.81 10.83
C VAL A 19 -0.90 -9.51 10.11
N SER A 20 -1.71 -8.48 10.38
CA SER A 20 -1.50 -7.13 9.84
C SER A 20 -0.10 -6.62 10.16
N ALA A 21 0.56 -6.07 9.15
CA ALA A 21 1.84 -5.38 9.28
C ALA A 21 1.75 -3.98 8.70
N VAL A 22 2.62 -3.09 9.14
CA VAL A 22 2.65 -1.69 8.71
C VAL A 22 3.99 -1.38 8.10
N VAL A 23 3.96 -0.66 6.98
CA VAL A 23 5.15 -0.09 6.36
C VAL A 23 5.04 1.42 6.25
N GLY A 24 6.17 2.12 6.41
CA GLY A 24 6.23 3.57 6.20
C GLY A 24 6.29 3.88 4.71
N ILE A 25 5.45 4.78 4.24
CA ILE A 25 5.43 5.25 2.85
C ILE A 25 5.85 6.73 2.81
N PRO A 26 6.51 7.20 1.74
CA PRO A 26 6.73 8.62 1.56
C PRO A 26 5.39 9.37 1.51
N SER A 27 5.34 10.53 2.14
CA SER A 27 4.20 11.45 2.10
C SER A 27 4.68 12.85 1.70
N GLY A 28 3.86 13.56 0.93
CA GLY A 28 4.26 14.82 0.32
C GLY A 28 5.38 14.68 -0.72
N ARG A 29 5.90 15.80 -1.24
CA ARG A 29 6.96 15.87 -2.28
C ARG A 29 6.66 15.06 -3.57
N GLY A 30 5.39 14.91 -3.91
CA GLY A 30 4.98 14.13 -5.07
C GLY A 30 4.86 12.62 -4.82
N ALA A 31 4.44 12.25 -3.62
CA ALA A 31 4.07 10.89 -3.23
C ALA A 31 2.59 10.81 -2.81
N ASP A 32 1.71 11.48 -3.55
CA ASP A 32 0.29 11.58 -3.17
C ASP A 32 -0.50 10.30 -3.53
N CYS A 33 0.09 9.45 -4.38
CA CYS A 33 -0.46 8.18 -4.83
C CYS A 33 0.52 7.03 -4.57
N LEU A 34 -0.03 5.84 -4.37
CA LEU A 34 0.70 4.59 -4.31
C LEU A 34 0.20 3.68 -5.42
N ARG A 35 1.10 3.16 -6.24
CA ARG A 35 0.84 1.99 -7.06
C ARG A 35 1.26 0.75 -6.29
N VAL A 36 0.29 -0.10 -6.01
CA VAL A 36 0.46 -1.35 -5.26
C VAL A 36 0.24 -2.53 -6.19
N VAL A 37 1.17 -3.48 -6.21
CA VAL A 37 1.13 -4.66 -7.08
C VAL A 37 1.25 -5.91 -6.23
N ASN A 38 0.22 -6.74 -6.26
CA ASN A 38 0.26 -8.04 -5.60
C ASN A 38 0.85 -9.07 -6.57
N THR A 39 2.12 -9.42 -6.37
CA THR A 39 2.81 -10.44 -7.17
C THR A 39 2.72 -11.84 -6.55
N GLY A 40 1.97 -11.98 -5.45
CA GLY A 40 1.70 -13.24 -4.78
C GLY A 40 0.54 -14.03 -5.38
N THR A 41 0.21 -15.14 -4.72
CA THR A 41 -0.88 -16.06 -5.13
C THR A 41 -2.17 -15.90 -4.33
N GLY A 42 -2.15 -15.15 -3.23
CA GLY A 42 -3.29 -14.90 -2.34
C GLY A 42 -3.78 -13.45 -2.35
N LEU A 43 -4.97 -13.21 -1.80
CA LEU A 43 -5.53 -11.87 -1.65
C LEU A 43 -4.78 -11.07 -0.58
N VAL A 44 -4.51 -9.79 -0.84
CA VAL A 44 -3.94 -8.84 0.13
C VAL A 44 -4.96 -7.74 0.37
N HIS A 45 -5.23 -7.39 1.63
CA HIS A 45 -6.03 -6.21 1.96
C HIS A 45 -5.11 -5.11 2.47
N VAL A 46 -5.36 -3.87 2.02
CA VAL A 46 -4.52 -2.73 2.37
C VAL A 46 -5.35 -1.53 2.80
N ARG A 47 -4.75 -0.72 3.67
CA ARG A 47 -5.26 0.61 4.01
C ARG A 47 -4.10 1.57 4.23
N THR A 48 -4.30 2.81 3.85
CA THR A 48 -3.35 3.91 4.13
C THR A 48 -3.88 4.74 5.30
N PHE A 49 -2.99 5.23 6.15
CA PHE A 49 -3.34 6.10 7.27
C PHE A 49 -2.20 7.04 7.63
N SER A 50 -2.49 8.10 8.39
CA SER A 50 -1.46 8.95 8.99
C SER A 50 -1.01 8.38 10.32
N SER A 51 0.31 8.36 10.57
CA SER A 51 0.91 8.00 11.86
C SER A 51 0.44 8.91 12.99
N LYS A 52 -0.05 10.12 12.67
CA LYS A 52 -0.66 11.05 13.63
C LYS A 52 -2.06 10.61 14.09
N ASP A 53 -2.75 9.79 13.30
CA ASP A 53 -4.10 9.26 13.57
C ASP A 53 -4.09 7.74 13.78
N SER A 54 -3.06 7.25 14.48
CA SER A 54 -2.65 5.84 14.60
C SER A 54 -3.52 4.96 15.53
N GLY A 55 -4.77 5.34 15.81
CA GLY A 55 -5.73 4.53 16.58
C GLY A 55 -6.15 3.24 15.87
N ALA A 56 -7.45 2.96 15.75
CA ALA A 56 -7.97 1.79 15.03
C ALA A 56 -7.59 1.76 13.52
N ASN A 57 -6.94 2.81 13.00
CA ASN A 57 -6.49 2.93 11.63
C ASN A 57 -5.18 2.19 11.32
N GLY A 58 -4.42 1.79 12.36
CA GLY A 58 -3.12 1.14 12.20
C GLY A 58 -3.16 -0.36 11.86
N VAL A 59 -4.35 -0.97 11.86
CA VAL A 59 -4.53 -2.40 11.64
C VAL A 59 -5.35 -2.61 10.36
N ALA A 60 -4.79 -3.38 9.42
CA ALA A 60 -5.49 -3.85 8.24
C ALA A 60 -6.30 -5.11 8.55
N SER A 61 -7.42 -5.24 7.87
CA SER A 61 -8.42 -6.30 8.04
C SER A 61 -8.98 -6.72 6.69
N ALA A 62 -9.73 -7.83 6.66
CA ALA A 62 -10.41 -8.30 5.45
C ALA A 62 -11.55 -7.38 4.97
N ALA A 63 -11.86 -6.29 5.70
CA ALA A 63 -12.82 -5.27 5.30
C ALA A 63 -12.17 -4.10 4.53
N ASP A 64 -10.84 -4.03 4.49
CA ASP A 64 -10.10 -2.98 3.81
C ASP A 64 -9.97 -3.27 2.30
N PHE A 65 -9.30 -2.38 1.55
CA PHE A 65 -9.26 -2.46 0.09
C PHE A 65 -8.56 -3.75 -0.39
N PRO A 66 -9.25 -4.63 -1.15
CA PRO A 66 -8.68 -5.88 -1.62
C PRO A 66 -7.83 -5.68 -2.88
N ILE A 67 -6.65 -6.30 -2.92
CA ILE A 67 -5.77 -6.38 -4.09
C ILE A 67 -5.63 -7.85 -4.49
N PRO A 68 -6.34 -8.31 -5.54
CA PRO A 68 -6.25 -9.68 -6.00
C PRO A 68 -4.84 -10.07 -6.48
N PRO A 69 -4.52 -11.37 -6.51
CA PRO A 69 -3.28 -11.89 -7.09
C PRO A 69 -3.04 -11.39 -8.52
N GLY A 70 -1.83 -10.95 -8.82
CA GLY A 70 -1.43 -10.47 -10.15
C GLY A 70 -1.98 -9.10 -10.55
N VAL A 71 -2.68 -8.41 -9.65
CA VAL A 71 -3.31 -7.12 -9.94
C VAL A 71 -2.45 -5.96 -9.43
N ALA A 72 -2.42 -4.89 -10.23
CA ALA A 72 -1.94 -3.58 -9.82
C ALA A 72 -3.12 -2.65 -9.54
N SER A 73 -3.04 -1.87 -8.47
CA SER A 73 -4.02 -0.85 -8.13
C SER A 73 -3.31 0.44 -7.75
N THR A 74 -3.97 1.58 -7.99
CA THR A 74 -3.47 2.89 -7.58
C THR A 74 -4.36 3.41 -6.46
N ILE A 75 -3.76 3.77 -5.33
CA ILE A 75 -4.43 4.27 -4.13
C ILE A 75 -3.99 5.71 -3.91
N TYR A 76 -4.94 6.63 -3.78
CA TYR A 76 -4.63 7.98 -3.33
C TYR A 76 -4.33 7.95 -1.82
N ALA A 77 -3.09 8.29 -1.45
CA ALA A 77 -2.64 8.32 -0.06
C ALA A 77 -2.69 9.73 0.52
N GLY A 78 -2.67 10.78 -0.30
CA GLY A 78 -2.73 12.17 0.16
C GLY A 78 -1.60 12.49 1.15
N GLN A 79 -1.95 12.71 2.42
CA GLN A 79 -1.00 12.99 3.51
C GLN A 79 -0.69 11.77 4.40
N HIS A 80 -1.17 10.58 4.04
CA HIS A 80 -0.86 9.34 4.75
C HIS A 80 0.61 8.97 4.56
N ASP A 81 1.27 8.59 5.65
CA ASP A 81 2.68 8.20 5.71
C ASP A 81 2.83 6.73 6.12
N ARG A 82 1.73 5.98 6.25
CA ARG A 82 1.71 4.56 6.57
C ARG A 82 0.77 3.79 5.66
N LEU A 83 1.16 2.56 5.33
CA LEU A 83 0.31 1.54 4.71
C LEU A 83 0.29 0.29 5.59
N ALA A 84 -0.89 -0.09 6.07
CA ALA A 84 -1.11 -1.38 6.72
C ALA A 84 -1.56 -2.40 5.67
N HIS A 85 -1.08 -3.62 5.78
CA HIS A 85 -1.39 -4.72 4.88
C HIS A 85 -1.58 -6.03 5.66
N ILE A 86 -2.51 -6.86 5.20
CA ILE A 86 -2.77 -8.21 5.73
C ILE A 86 -3.10 -9.17 4.60
N SER A 87 -2.67 -10.42 4.72
CA SER A 87 -2.87 -11.43 3.69
C SER A 87 -2.81 -12.85 4.21
N ALA A 88 -3.21 -13.81 3.38
CA ALA A 88 -2.74 -15.18 3.56
C ALA A 88 -1.22 -15.28 3.28
N ALA A 89 -0.57 -16.30 3.83
CA ALA A 89 0.86 -16.55 3.59
C ALA A 89 1.17 -16.71 2.09
N GLY A 90 2.40 -16.40 1.69
CA GLY A 90 2.86 -16.55 0.30
C GLY A 90 2.47 -15.39 -0.63
N THR A 91 2.21 -14.22 -0.07
CA THR A 91 1.92 -13.01 -0.85
C THR A 91 3.05 -11.99 -0.75
N THR A 92 3.29 -11.32 -1.88
CA THR A 92 4.30 -10.27 -2.00
C THR A 92 3.62 -9.03 -2.56
N LEU A 93 3.75 -7.92 -1.85
CA LEU A 93 3.19 -6.63 -2.26
C LEU A 93 4.35 -5.70 -2.62
N GLN A 94 4.36 -5.22 -3.86
CA GLN A 94 5.24 -4.16 -4.31
C GLN A 94 4.52 -2.83 -4.15
N ILE A 95 5.16 -1.86 -3.52
CA ILE A 95 4.62 -0.53 -3.23
C ILE A 95 5.52 0.49 -3.92
N ILE A 96 4.92 1.31 -4.78
CA ILE A 96 5.59 2.34 -5.56
C ILE A 96 4.88 3.64 -5.25
N ALA A 97 5.57 4.57 -4.59
CA ALA A 97 5.02 5.91 -4.37
C ALA A 97 5.18 6.79 -5.61
N GLY A 98 4.33 7.79 -5.79
CA GLY A 98 4.39 8.70 -6.92
C GLY A 98 3.21 9.66 -7.00
N GLN A 99 3.00 10.25 -8.17
CA GLN A 99 1.83 11.09 -8.48
C GLN A 99 1.08 10.58 -9.70
N GLY A 100 -0.18 11.00 -9.84
CA GLY A 100 -1.03 10.65 -10.97
C GLY A 100 -1.84 9.39 -10.76
N PHE A 101 -2.70 9.09 -11.74
CA PHE A 101 -3.68 8.00 -11.69
C PHE A 101 -3.69 7.23 -13.02
#